data_AF-A0A6A6MZR4-F1
#
_entry.id   AF-A0A6A6MZR4-F1
#
_cell.length_a   1.000
_cell.length_b   1.000
_cell.length_c   1.000
_cell.angle_alpha   90.00
_cell.angle_beta   90.00
_cell.angle_gamma   90.00
#
_symmetry.space_group_name_H-M   'P 1'
#
loop_
_entity.id
_entity.type
_entity.pdbx_description
1 polymer ?
#
loop_
_entity_poly.entity_id
_entity_poly.type
_entity_poly.pdbx_seq_one_letter_code
_entity_poly.pdbx_strand_id
1 'polypeptide(L)'
;MGFSQLPPCMKPAKSRPQLLLNKKIRSSLEKIEQGLARARAAIREAIRSRNFTSSENHTDTFIPSGSIYLNPYAFHQSHIEMEKRFKVWSYREGESPLTHEGPLNGVYSIEGHFISEIESDRSPFKAQVPDEALAFFLPLSVTSIIQYIYLPIRTMADYSRDRLRRVVTDYVDVIANKYPYWNRSKGADHFMVSCHDWAPDASLANPELFNSFIRILCNANISEGFRPKRDVPIPEIFINFEGLRPPNFGQGPNNRSILAFFEGRAHGFIREILFKHWKNKDNEVVVEEH
;
A
#
# COMPACT_ATOMS: atom_id res chain seq x y z
N MET A 1 83.42 -49.71 0.60
CA MET A 1 83.52 -48.24 0.77
C MET A 1 82.35 -47.62 0.03
N GLY A 2 81.25 -47.31 0.73
CA GLY A 2 80.05 -46.72 0.15
C GLY A 2 79.73 -45.43 0.88
N PHE A 3 79.78 -44.31 0.18
CA PHE A 3 79.47 -42.98 0.70
C PHE A 3 77.96 -42.76 0.75
N SER A 4 77.43 -42.41 1.92
CA SER A 4 76.05 -41.94 2.12
C SER A 4 75.93 -40.45 1.75
N GLN A 5 75.10 -40.13 0.75
CA GLN A 5 74.68 -38.76 0.44
C GLN A 5 73.42 -38.39 1.24
N LEU A 6 73.45 -37.23 1.91
CA LEU A 6 72.30 -36.61 2.56
C LEU A 6 71.39 -35.90 1.53
N PRO A 7 70.06 -35.83 1.75
CA PRO A 7 69.15 -35.16 0.82
C PRO A 7 69.21 -33.63 0.95
N PRO A 8 68.81 -32.87 -0.11
CA PRO A 8 68.88 -31.42 -0.10
C PRO A 8 67.72 -30.75 0.67
N CYS A 9 68.05 -29.67 1.37
CA CYS A 9 67.16 -28.81 2.13
C CYS A 9 66.17 -28.06 1.21
N MET A 10 64.86 -28.28 1.39
CA MET A 10 63.80 -27.51 0.74
C MET A 10 63.72 -26.09 1.33
N LYS A 11 63.80 -25.07 0.47
CA LYS A 11 63.57 -23.68 0.86
C LYS A 11 62.06 -23.41 1.04
N PRO A 12 61.64 -22.62 2.04
CA PRO A 12 60.24 -22.30 2.25
C PRO A 12 59.71 -21.37 1.14
N ALA A 13 58.56 -21.72 0.58
CA ALA A 13 57.86 -20.91 -0.40
C ALA A 13 57.36 -19.61 0.24
N LYS A 14 57.71 -18.46 -0.34
CA LYS A 14 57.17 -17.15 0.05
C LYS A 14 55.69 -17.08 -0.32
N SER A 15 54.81 -17.04 0.67
CA SER A 15 53.39 -16.78 0.49
C SER A 15 53.17 -15.34 0.00
N ARG A 16 52.43 -15.18 -1.10
CA ARG A 16 51.91 -13.89 -1.55
C ARG A 16 50.89 -13.39 -0.53
N PRO A 17 50.90 -12.12 -0.12
CA PRO A 17 49.81 -11.58 0.68
C PRO A 17 48.55 -11.56 -0.18
N GLN A 18 47.56 -12.37 0.19
CA GLN A 18 46.19 -12.20 -0.30
C GLN A 18 45.68 -10.88 0.27
N LEU A 19 45.53 -9.88 -0.59
CA LEU A 19 44.72 -8.69 -0.30
C LEU A 19 43.29 -9.15 -0.03
N LEU A 20 42.97 -9.38 1.24
CA LEU A 20 41.60 -9.49 1.70
C LEU A 20 40.95 -8.12 1.52
N LEU A 21 40.33 -7.93 0.36
CA LEU A 21 39.42 -6.83 0.13
C LEU A 21 38.24 -7.02 1.09
N ASN A 22 38.32 -6.39 2.27
CA ASN A 22 37.22 -6.32 3.23
C ASN A 22 36.04 -5.60 2.54
N LYS A 23 35.21 -6.37 1.85
CA LYS A 23 33.93 -5.94 1.30
C LYS A 23 33.05 -5.65 2.52
N LYS A 24 33.03 -4.39 2.96
CA LYS A 24 32.18 -3.91 4.05
C LYS A 24 30.75 -4.40 3.78
N ILE A 25 30.27 -5.33 4.59
CA ILE A 25 28.91 -5.89 4.47
C ILE A 25 27.96 -4.71 4.67
N ARG A 26 27.30 -4.28 3.59
CA ARG A 26 26.34 -3.17 3.65
C ARG A 26 25.09 -3.62 4.39
N SER A 27 24.56 -2.73 5.23
CA SER A 27 23.28 -2.99 5.90
C SER A 27 22.14 -3.10 4.89
N SER A 28 21.04 -3.75 5.25
CA SER A 28 19.82 -3.82 4.44
C SER A 28 19.32 -2.42 4.06
N LEU A 29 19.32 -1.51 5.03
CA LEU A 29 18.94 -0.11 4.83
C LEU A 29 19.82 0.60 3.77
N GLU A 30 21.14 0.41 3.81
CA GLU A 30 22.05 0.99 2.81
C GLU A 30 21.76 0.48 1.39
N LYS A 31 21.35 -0.79 1.25
CA LYS A 31 20.97 -1.36 -0.05
C LYS A 31 19.67 -0.75 -0.56
N ILE A 32 18.68 -0.59 0.32
CA ILE A 32 17.40 0.05 0.01
C ILE A 32 17.64 1.50 -0.45
N GLU A 33 18.39 2.30 0.33
CA GLU A 33 18.68 3.70 0.00
C GLU A 33 19.43 3.84 -1.31
N GLN A 34 20.40 2.96 -1.60
CA GLN A 34 21.08 2.95 -2.89
C GLN A 34 20.11 2.63 -4.04
N GLY A 35 19.14 1.74 -3.83
CA GLY A 35 18.07 1.44 -4.78
C GLY A 35 17.20 2.67 -5.07
N LEU A 36 16.75 3.35 -4.02
CA LEU A 36 15.95 4.56 -4.13
C LEU A 36 16.71 5.71 -4.80
N ALA A 37 18.01 5.85 -4.51
CA ALA A 37 18.87 6.83 -5.18
C ALA A 37 18.95 6.58 -6.70
N ARG A 38 19.08 5.31 -7.12
CA ARG A 38 19.03 4.93 -8.55
C ARG A 38 17.68 5.23 -9.17
N ALA A 39 16.57 4.93 -8.49
CA ALA A 39 15.23 5.23 -8.97
C ALA A 39 15.03 6.74 -9.19
N ARG A 40 15.42 7.57 -8.22
CA ARG A 40 15.38 9.04 -8.34
C ARG A 40 16.24 9.56 -9.50
N ALA A 41 17.42 8.97 -9.72
CA ALA A 41 18.28 9.32 -10.84
C ALA A 41 17.63 8.96 -12.19
N ALA A 42 17.04 7.77 -12.30
CA ALA A 42 16.34 7.31 -13.51
C ALA A 42 15.14 8.22 -13.84
N ILE A 43 14.32 8.57 -12.85
CA ILE A 43 13.18 9.49 -13.02
C ILE A 43 13.66 10.86 -13.52
N ARG A 44 14.73 11.41 -12.92
CA ARG A 44 15.32 12.69 -13.37
C ARG A 44 15.83 12.61 -14.81
N GLU A 45 16.40 11.50 -15.20
CA GLU A 45 16.89 11.29 -16.56
C GLU A 45 15.75 11.16 -17.57
N ALA A 46 14.68 10.43 -17.24
CA ALA A 46 13.47 10.35 -18.06
C ALA A 46 12.84 11.74 -18.30
N ILE A 47 12.82 12.60 -17.27
CA ILE A 47 12.36 13.99 -17.39
C ILE A 47 13.22 14.79 -18.36
N ARG A 48 14.55 14.66 -18.28
CA ARG A 48 15.50 15.41 -19.11
C ARG A 48 15.48 14.95 -20.57
N SER A 49 15.54 13.64 -20.78
CA SER A 49 15.54 13.02 -22.10
C SER A 49 14.17 13.04 -22.77
N ARG A 50 13.09 13.25 -22.01
CA ARG A 50 11.70 13.18 -22.48
C ARG A 50 11.43 11.87 -23.24
N ASN A 51 11.96 10.78 -22.69
CA ASN A 51 11.88 9.46 -23.30
C ASN A 51 11.23 8.46 -22.36
N PHE A 52 10.43 7.57 -22.94
CA PHE A 52 9.87 6.41 -22.27
C PHE A 52 10.86 5.26 -22.43
N THR A 53 11.81 5.13 -21.50
CA THR A 53 12.77 4.03 -21.54
C THR A 53 12.09 2.76 -21.01
N SER A 54 11.62 1.88 -21.89
CA SER A 54 11.28 0.51 -21.49
C SER A 54 12.59 -0.26 -21.33
N SER A 55 12.82 -0.87 -20.16
CA SER A 55 13.88 -1.88 -20.07
C SER A 55 13.42 -3.11 -20.84
N GLU A 56 14.30 -3.68 -21.66
CA GLU A 56 14.08 -4.74 -22.66
C GLU A 56 13.30 -6.01 -22.19
N ASN A 57 13.03 -6.15 -20.88
CA ASN A 57 12.35 -7.31 -20.28
C ASN A 57 10.97 -7.01 -19.64
N HIS A 58 10.46 -5.78 -19.72
CA HIS A 58 9.11 -5.47 -19.25
C HIS A 58 8.19 -5.27 -20.45
N THR A 59 7.21 -6.16 -20.60
CA THR A 59 6.11 -6.11 -21.59
C THR A 59 5.10 -5.00 -21.28
N ASP A 60 5.53 -3.94 -20.60
CA ASP A 60 4.67 -2.90 -20.11
C ASP A 60 4.33 -1.95 -21.26
N THR A 61 3.08 -2.04 -21.70
CA THR A 61 2.55 -1.40 -22.91
C THR A 61 1.91 -0.04 -22.61
N PHE A 62 1.89 0.38 -21.34
CA PHE A 62 1.21 1.60 -20.93
C PHE A 62 2.11 2.83 -21.07
N ILE A 63 1.88 3.61 -22.13
CA ILE A 63 2.49 4.93 -22.30
C ILE A 63 1.49 5.99 -21.81
N PRO A 64 1.79 6.74 -20.73
CA PRO A 64 0.89 7.77 -20.25
C PRO A 64 0.72 8.86 -21.30
N SER A 65 -0.53 9.15 -21.63
CA SER A 65 -0.91 10.16 -22.63
C SER A 65 -2.04 11.04 -22.11
N GLY A 66 -2.20 12.22 -22.73
CA GLY A 66 -3.22 13.19 -22.35
C GLY A 66 -2.76 14.19 -21.28
N SER A 67 -3.62 15.17 -21.00
CA SER A 67 -3.35 16.30 -20.11
C SER A 67 -3.47 16.00 -18.62
N ILE A 68 -3.82 14.76 -18.24
CA ILE A 68 -3.99 14.36 -16.83
C ILE A 68 -2.65 14.24 -16.07
N TYR A 69 -1.55 14.05 -16.80
CA TYR A 69 -0.21 13.91 -16.21
C TYR A 69 0.54 15.24 -16.20
N LEU A 70 0.95 15.71 -15.02
CA LEU A 70 1.85 16.87 -14.90
C LEU A 70 3.20 16.63 -15.60
N ASN A 71 3.72 15.41 -15.50
CA ASN A 71 4.92 14.98 -16.22
C ASN A 71 4.80 13.48 -16.57
N PRO A 72 4.40 13.15 -17.81
CA PRO A 72 4.17 11.75 -18.20
C PRO A 72 5.45 10.91 -18.17
N TYR A 73 6.61 11.49 -18.49
CA TYR A 73 7.90 10.78 -18.44
C TYR A 73 8.31 10.42 -17.02
N ALA A 74 8.14 11.36 -16.08
CA ALA A 74 8.40 11.11 -14.66
C ALA A 74 7.47 10.03 -14.11
N PHE A 75 6.17 10.11 -14.43
CA PHE A 75 5.16 9.16 -13.99
C PHE A 75 5.49 7.74 -14.48
N HIS A 76 5.72 7.59 -15.79
CA HIS A 76 6.06 6.30 -16.40
C HIS A 76 7.31 5.69 -15.76
N GLN A 77 8.40 6.46 -15.66
CA GLN A 77 9.64 5.94 -15.07
C GLN A 77 9.47 5.63 -13.58
N SER A 78 8.70 6.43 -12.85
CA SER A 78 8.40 6.18 -11.44
C SER A 78 7.60 4.90 -11.25
N HIS A 79 6.65 4.60 -12.13
CA HIS A 79 5.88 3.36 -12.11
C HIS A 79 6.79 2.15 -12.32
N ILE A 80 7.64 2.18 -13.35
CA ILE A 80 8.62 1.12 -13.63
C ILE A 80 9.54 0.87 -12.42
N GLU A 81 10.05 1.92 -11.78
CA GLU A 81 10.92 1.76 -10.61
C GLU A 81 10.15 1.25 -9.39
N MET A 82 8.88 1.62 -9.24
CA MET A 82 7.98 1.11 -8.20
C MET A 82 7.76 -0.40 -8.39
N GLU A 83 7.35 -0.84 -9.58
CA GLU A 83 7.14 -2.28 -9.84
C GLU A 83 8.40 -3.13 -9.60
N LYS A 84 9.58 -2.59 -9.93
CA LYS A 84 10.85 -3.29 -9.77
C LYS A 84 11.32 -3.42 -8.32
N ARG A 85 10.97 -2.48 -7.45
CA ARG A 85 11.63 -2.32 -6.13
C ARG A 85 10.69 -2.25 -4.95
N PHE A 86 9.44 -1.85 -5.16
CA PHE A 86 8.49 -1.66 -4.08
C PHE A 86 8.11 -3.01 -3.48
N LYS A 87 8.43 -3.18 -2.21
CA LYS A 87 8.17 -4.39 -1.43
C LYS A 87 7.47 -4.01 -0.14
N VAL A 88 6.45 -4.78 0.20
CA VAL A 88 5.61 -4.60 1.38
C VAL A 88 5.75 -5.81 2.28
N TRP A 89 6.14 -5.58 3.53
CA TRP A 89 6.09 -6.61 4.57
C TRP A 89 4.76 -6.52 5.31
N SER A 90 3.96 -7.59 5.26
CA SER A 90 2.79 -7.71 6.13
C SER A 90 3.20 -8.31 7.48
N TYR A 91 2.83 -7.65 8.58
CA TYR A 91 2.98 -8.22 9.91
C TYR A 91 2.15 -9.49 10.04
N ARG A 92 2.63 -10.47 10.82
CA ARG A 92 1.96 -11.78 10.96
C ARG A 92 1.12 -11.87 12.22
N GLU A 93 1.11 -10.79 12.99
CA GLU A 93 0.41 -10.65 14.25
C GLU A 93 -1.08 -10.43 13.99
N GLY A 94 -1.89 -10.83 14.98
CA GLY A 94 -3.34 -10.74 14.91
C GLY A 94 -3.99 -12.10 14.67
N GLU A 95 -5.30 -12.15 14.89
CA GLU A 95 -6.11 -13.35 14.69
C GLU A 95 -7.26 -13.05 13.72
N SER A 96 -7.53 -13.99 12.82
CA SER A 96 -8.75 -13.98 12.02
C SER A 96 -9.98 -13.98 12.94
N PRO A 97 -11.07 -13.28 12.56
CA PRO A 97 -11.27 -12.55 11.31
C PRO A 97 -10.86 -11.07 11.39
N LEU A 98 -10.28 -10.60 12.50
CA LEU A 98 -9.96 -9.18 12.72
C LEU A 98 -8.76 -8.72 11.90
N THR A 99 -7.83 -9.63 11.65
CA THR A 99 -6.65 -9.40 10.83
C THR A 99 -6.52 -10.43 9.72
N HIS A 100 -5.75 -10.10 8.68
CA HIS A 100 -5.44 -10.99 7.54
C HIS A 100 -6.64 -11.39 6.67
N GLU A 101 -7.84 -10.95 7.05
CA GLU A 101 -9.08 -11.22 6.35
C GLU A 101 -9.94 -9.97 6.31
N GLY A 102 -10.71 -9.80 5.24
CA GLY A 102 -11.63 -8.70 5.08
C GLY A 102 -12.79 -9.09 4.14
N PRO A 103 -13.81 -8.24 4.02
CA PRO A 103 -14.91 -8.49 3.10
C PRO A 103 -14.39 -8.54 1.66
N LEU A 104 -14.87 -9.50 0.85
CA LEU A 104 -14.54 -9.62 -0.58
C LEU A 104 -15.69 -9.17 -1.49
N ASN A 105 -16.79 -8.74 -0.91
CA ASN A 105 -18.00 -8.27 -1.57
C ASN A 105 -18.62 -7.09 -0.80
N GLY A 106 -19.57 -6.40 -1.43
CA GLY A 106 -20.16 -5.18 -0.92
C GLY A 106 -19.28 -3.94 -1.13
N VAL A 107 -19.67 -2.86 -0.46
CA VAL A 107 -19.04 -1.53 -0.58
C VAL A 107 -17.63 -1.50 0.00
N TYR A 108 -17.36 -2.25 1.07
CA TYR A 108 -16.04 -2.28 1.72
C TYR A 108 -15.10 -3.33 1.15
N SER A 109 -15.50 -4.00 0.06
CA SER A 109 -14.81 -5.18 -0.48
C SER A 109 -13.34 -4.95 -0.83
N ILE A 110 -12.98 -3.76 -1.29
CA ILE A 110 -11.60 -3.47 -1.71
C ILE A 110 -10.60 -3.57 -0.55
N GLU A 111 -11.05 -3.44 0.71
CA GLU A 111 -10.26 -3.72 1.92
C GLU A 111 -9.77 -5.17 1.94
N GLY A 112 -10.69 -6.14 1.79
CA GLY A 112 -10.34 -7.56 1.77
C GLY A 112 -9.57 -7.97 0.53
N HIS A 113 -9.91 -7.42 -0.64
CA HIS A 113 -9.16 -7.67 -1.88
C HIS A 113 -7.71 -7.20 -1.75
N PHE A 114 -7.47 -6.01 -1.19
CA PHE A 114 -6.10 -5.54 -0.96
C PHE A 114 -5.33 -6.49 -0.02
N ILE A 115 -5.92 -6.87 1.12
CA ILE A 115 -5.29 -7.78 2.09
C ILE A 115 -4.93 -9.10 1.40
N SER A 116 -5.87 -9.72 0.68
CA SER A 116 -5.66 -10.97 -0.04
C SER A 116 -4.55 -10.87 -1.09
N GLU A 117 -4.55 -9.80 -1.90
CA GLU A 117 -3.59 -9.61 -2.99
C GLU A 117 -2.19 -9.26 -2.49
N ILE A 118 -2.04 -8.49 -1.41
CA ILE A 118 -0.71 -8.13 -0.89
C ILE A 118 -0.07 -9.30 -0.13
N GLU A 119 -0.87 -10.16 0.51
CA GLU A 119 -0.38 -11.30 1.28
C GLU A 119 -0.21 -12.58 0.44
N SER A 120 -0.79 -12.62 -0.75
CA SER A 120 -0.63 -13.71 -1.71
C SER A 120 0.84 -13.96 -2.07
N ASP A 121 1.25 -15.23 -2.15
CA ASP A 121 2.59 -15.62 -2.63
C ASP A 121 2.82 -15.28 -4.11
N ARG A 122 1.76 -15.00 -4.86
CA ARG A 122 1.85 -14.54 -6.25
C ARG A 122 2.08 -13.03 -6.36
N SER A 123 1.95 -12.29 -5.26
CA SER A 123 2.10 -10.85 -5.27
C SER A 123 3.53 -10.45 -5.59
N PRO A 124 3.78 -9.68 -6.67
CA PRO A 124 5.12 -9.18 -6.95
C PRO A 124 5.56 -8.14 -5.92
N PHE A 125 4.65 -7.63 -5.10
CA PHE A 125 4.94 -6.61 -4.07
C PHE A 125 5.18 -7.21 -2.68
N LYS A 126 4.87 -8.49 -2.45
CA LYS A 126 5.11 -9.13 -1.16
C LYS A 126 6.61 -9.21 -0.87
N ALA A 127 7.00 -8.72 0.30
CA ALA A 127 8.33 -8.92 0.85
C ALA A 127 8.46 -10.31 1.47
N GLN A 128 9.50 -11.05 1.11
CA GLN A 128 9.83 -12.37 1.65
C GLN A 128 10.47 -12.28 3.04
N VAL A 129 11.21 -11.20 3.28
CA VAL A 129 11.78 -10.84 4.59
C VAL A 129 11.54 -9.35 4.87
N PRO A 130 11.46 -8.90 6.13
CA PRO A 130 11.16 -7.50 6.38
C PRO A 130 12.29 -6.53 5.96
N ASP A 131 13.51 -7.05 5.83
CA ASP A 131 14.71 -6.28 5.47
C ASP A 131 14.77 -5.85 3.99
N GLU A 132 13.90 -6.37 3.14
CA GLU A 132 13.73 -5.89 1.76
C GLU A 132 12.54 -4.93 1.60
N ALA A 133 11.72 -4.76 2.64
CA ALA A 133 10.50 -3.98 2.56
C ALA A 133 10.78 -2.47 2.61
N LEU A 134 10.09 -1.76 1.71
CA LEU A 134 10.01 -0.30 1.69
C LEU A 134 8.82 0.22 2.50
N ALA A 135 7.79 -0.60 2.69
CA ALA A 135 6.62 -0.27 3.49
C ALA A 135 6.17 -1.49 4.32
N PHE A 136 5.51 -1.23 5.43
CA PHE A 136 5.06 -2.23 6.40
C PHE A 136 3.54 -2.15 6.53
N PHE A 137 2.87 -3.24 6.22
CA PHE A 137 1.42 -3.32 6.24
C PHE A 137 0.92 -3.89 7.56
N LEU A 138 -0.06 -3.20 8.15
CA LEU A 138 -0.86 -3.68 9.28
C LEU A 138 -2.15 -4.29 8.71
N PRO A 139 -2.29 -5.62 8.69
CA PRO A 139 -3.41 -6.32 8.06
C PRO A 139 -4.69 -6.28 8.92
N LEU A 140 -5.02 -5.11 9.48
CA LEU A 140 -6.24 -4.89 10.27
C LEU A 140 -7.43 -4.63 9.35
N SER A 141 -8.53 -5.35 9.56
CA SER A 141 -9.80 -5.10 8.89
C SER A 141 -10.74 -4.34 9.81
N VAL A 142 -10.94 -3.06 9.55
CA VAL A 142 -11.90 -2.25 10.32
C VAL A 142 -13.30 -2.81 10.14
N THR A 143 -13.63 -3.30 8.94
CA THR A 143 -14.93 -3.91 8.68
C THR A 143 -15.16 -5.13 9.55
N SER A 144 -14.17 -6.01 9.68
CA SER A 144 -14.24 -7.16 10.58
C SER A 144 -14.30 -6.74 12.04
N ILE A 145 -13.52 -5.73 12.45
CA ILE A 145 -13.61 -5.19 13.82
C ILE A 145 -15.02 -4.71 14.14
N ILE A 146 -15.68 -4.00 13.22
CA ILE A 146 -17.07 -3.58 13.44
C ILE A 146 -18.00 -4.81 13.51
N GLN A 147 -17.87 -5.74 12.57
CA GLN A 147 -18.72 -6.92 12.50
C GLN A 147 -18.63 -7.80 13.76
N TYR A 148 -17.44 -8.00 14.32
CA TYR A 148 -17.21 -8.99 15.37
C TYR A 148 -17.08 -8.40 16.78
N ILE A 149 -16.73 -7.12 16.93
CA ILE A 149 -16.57 -6.47 18.24
C ILE A 149 -17.73 -5.53 18.56
N TYR A 150 -18.34 -4.93 17.56
CA TYR A 150 -19.37 -3.91 17.77
C TYR A 150 -20.79 -4.43 17.63
N LEU A 151 -21.04 -5.38 16.74
CA LEU A 151 -22.39 -5.84 16.47
C LEU A 151 -22.88 -6.87 17.51
N PRO A 152 -24.17 -6.83 17.89
CA PRO A 152 -25.14 -5.79 17.53
C PRO A 152 -24.94 -4.50 18.35
N ILE A 153 -25.03 -3.34 17.70
CA ILE A 153 -25.06 -2.04 18.38
C ILE A 153 -26.47 -1.84 18.94
N ARG A 154 -26.59 -1.76 20.27
CA ARG A 154 -27.88 -1.66 20.97
C ARG A 154 -28.09 -0.31 21.64
N THR A 155 -27.00 0.35 22.02
CA THR A 155 -27.02 1.65 22.71
C THR A 155 -26.11 2.66 22.03
N MET A 156 -26.28 3.94 22.35
CA MET A 156 -25.37 4.99 21.86
C MET A 156 -23.93 4.79 22.39
N ALA A 157 -23.78 4.21 23.58
CA ALA A 157 -22.46 3.88 24.13
C ALA A 157 -21.74 2.81 23.29
N ASP A 158 -22.49 1.86 22.70
CA ASP A 158 -21.93 0.85 21.80
C ASP A 158 -21.40 1.44 20.49
N TYR A 159 -21.84 2.65 20.12
CA TYR A 159 -21.34 3.36 18.95
C TYR A 159 -19.98 4.03 19.19
N SER A 160 -19.48 4.07 20.43
CA SER A 160 -18.18 4.68 20.74
C SER A 160 -17.02 3.97 20.01
N ARG A 161 -16.20 4.75 19.29
CA ARG A 161 -15.01 4.25 18.57
C ARG A 161 -13.85 3.81 19.49
N ASP A 162 -14.04 3.82 20.81
CA ASP A 162 -12.98 3.49 21.76
C ASP A 162 -12.52 2.03 21.73
N ARG A 163 -13.39 1.08 21.34
CA ARG A 163 -12.95 -0.31 21.13
C ARG A 163 -12.07 -0.44 19.89
N LEU A 164 -12.47 0.17 18.77
CA LEU A 164 -11.66 0.23 17.54
C LEU A 164 -10.27 0.83 17.83
N ARG A 165 -10.25 2.00 18.48
CA ARG A 165 -9.01 2.70 18.86
C ARG A 165 -8.07 1.85 19.71
N ARG A 166 -8.62 1.11 20.70
CA ARG A 166 -7.84 0.20 21.54
C ARG A 166 -7.27 -0.96 20.75
N VAL A 167 -8.08 -1.64 19.93
CA VAL A 167 -7.62 -2.76 19.09
C VAL A 167 -6.44 -2.34 18.20
N VAL A 168 -6.52 -1.18 17.53
CA VAL A 168 -5.44 -0.71 16.67
C VAL A 168 -4.21 -0.28 17.47
N THR A 169 -4.40 0.37 18.62
CA THR A 169 -3.28 0.76 19.50
C THR A 169 -2.56 -0.46 20.06
N ASP A 170 -3.30 -1.44 20.60
CA ASP A 170 -2.75 -2.67 21.15
C ASP A 170 -1.99 -3.48 20.07
N TYR A 171 -2.53 -3.53 18.84
CA TYR A 171 -1.84 -4.16 17.71
C TYR A 171 -0.49 -3.50 17.43
N VAL A 172 -0.46 -2.16 17.38
CA VAL A 172 0.77 -1.41 17.17
C VAL A 172 1.77 -1.66 18.31
N ASP A 173 1.31 -1.67 19.56
CA ASP A 173 2.16 -1.95 20.71
C ASP A 173 2.79 -3.35 20.61
N VAL A 174 2.04 -4.35 20.16
CA VAL A 174 2.58 -5.70 19.93
C VAL A 174 3.69 -5.66 18.88
N ILE A 175 3.46 -5.08 17.71
CA ILE A 175 4.47 -5.08 16.63
C ILE A 175 5.68 -4.19 16.97
N ALA A 176 5.48 -3.10 17.71
CA ALA A 176 6.55 -2.19 18.13
C ALA A 176 7.46 -2.79 19.21
N ASN A 177 6.90 -3.64 20.09
CA ASN A 177 7.68 -4.37 21.08
C ASN A 177 8.39 -5.59 20.48
N LYS A 178 7.74 -6.26 19.51
CA LYS A 178 8.27 -7.49 18.90
C LYS A 178 9.32 -7.24 17.82
N TYR A 179 9.21 -6.13 17.08
CA TYR A 179 10.07 -5.83 15.94
C TYR A 179 10.68 -4.43 16.00
N PRO A 180 11.88 -4.23 15.42
CA PRO A 180 12.54 -2.93 15.43
C PRO A 180 11.92 -1.91 14.45
N TYR A 181 11.10 -2.37 13.50
CA TYR A 181 10.73 -1.58 12.31
C TYR A 181 9.79 -0.41 12.62
N TRP A 182 8.80 -0.59 13.50
CA TRP A 182 7.92 0.51 13.92
C TRP A 182 8.72 1.65 14.56
N ASN A 183 9.59 1.32 15.52
CA ASN A 183 10.39 2.30 16.26
C ASN A 183 11.46 2.99 15.40
N ARG A 184 11.92 2.33 14.34
CA ARG A 184 12.88 2.90 13.38
C ARG A 184 12.34 4.16 12.69
N SER A 185 11.08 4.13 12.27
CA SER A 185 10.45 5.20 11.49
C SER A 185 9.39 5.99 12.28
N LYS A 186 9.04 5.52 13.48
CA LYS A 186 7.87 5.96 14.24
C LYS A 186 6.58 5.85 13.41
N GLY A 187 6.42 4.74 12.71
CA GLY A 187 5.27 4.44 11.86
C GLY A 187 5.25 5.16 10.50
N ALA A 188 6.30 5.89 10.11
CA ALA A 188 6.29 6.68 8.86
C ALA A 188 6.34 5.85 7.57
N ASP A 189 6.77 4.59 7.65
CA ASP A 189 6.75 3.60 6.58
C ASP A 189 5.70 2.50 6.82
N HIS A 190 4.80 2.71 7.79
CA HIS A 190 3.72 1.80 8.16
C HIS A 190 2.39 2.29 7.63
N PHE A 191 1.56 1.36 7.18
CA PHE A 191 0.22 1.69 6.70
C PHE A 191 -0.84 0.64 7.03
N MET A 192 -2.09 1.09 7.09
CA MET A 192 -3.28 0.24 7.02
C MET A 192 -4.12 0.61 5.80
N VAL A 193 -4.96 -0.32 5.36
CA VAL A 193 -5.98 -0.10 4.35
C VAL A 193 -7.34 -0.29 4.99
N SER A 194 -8.25 0.64 4.77
CA SER A 194 -9.65 0.40 5.13
C SER A 194 -10.63 1.22 4.33
N CYS A 195 -11.79 0.63 4.07
CA CYS A 195 -12.90 1.28 3.38
C CYS A 195 -14.10 1.58 4.25
N HIS A 196 -14.10 1.09 5.49
CA HIS A 196 -15.12 1.48 6.45
C HIS A 196 -14.97 2.97 6.82
N ASP A 197 -16.09 3.67 6.94
CA ASP A 197 -16.17 5.08 7.32
C ASP A 197 -15.63 5.40 8.73
N TRP A 198 -15.40 4.39 9.59
CA TRP A 198 -14.82 4.56 10.93
C TRP A 198 -13.30 4.45 10.93
N ALA A 199 -12.68 4.06 9.81
CA ALA A 199 -11.24 3.93 9.70
C ALA A 199 -10.44 5.19 10.06
N PRO A 200 -10.90 6.42 9.77
CA PRO A 200 -10.20 7.62 10.23
C PRO A 200 -10.01 7.66 11.75
N ASP A 201 -10.97 7.13 12.52
CA ASP A 201 -10.94 7.12 13.98
C ASP A 201 -9.96 6.13 14.59
N ALA A 202 -9.54 5.09 13.84
CA ALA A 202 -8.62 4.06 14.33
C ALA A 202 -7.32 4.64 14.90
N SER A 203 -6.84 5.73 14.30
CA SER A 203 -5.60 6.40 14.66
C SER A 203 -5.74 7.60 15.61
N LEU A 204 -6.96 7.95 16.06
CA LEU A 204 -7.19 9.20 16.80
C LEU A 204 -6.89 9.12 18.30
N ALA A 205 -6.91 7.94 18.90
CA ALA A 205 -6.69 7.80 20.36
C ALA A 205 -5.27 8.15 20.80
N ASN A 206 -4.29 7.95 19.93
CA ASN A 206 -2.88 8.22 20.24
C ASN A 206 -2.22 9.02 19.11
N PRO A 207 -2.42 10.36 19.09
CA PRO A 207 -1.88 11.21 18.04
C PRO A 207 -0.36 11.15 17.91
N GLU A 208 0.36 10.90 19.01
CA GLU A 208 1.81 10.78 18.99
C GLU A 208 2.26 9.49 18.29
N LEU A 209 1.60 8.37 18.60
CA LEU A 209 1.87 7.07 17.99
C LEU A 209 1.55 7.07 16.48
N PHE A 210 0.43 7.68 16.09
CA PHE A 210 -0.06 7.64 14.71
C PHE A 210 0.24 8.90 13.89
N ASN A 211 1.11 9.80 14.37
CA ASN A 211 1.35 11.09 13.69
C ASN A 211 1.83 10.88 12.24
N SER A 212 2.76 9.94 12.06
CA SER A 212 3.39 9.62 10.77
C SER A 212 2.76 8.42 10.05
N PHE A 213 1.86 7.70 10.72
CA PHE A 213 1.23 6.48 10.20
C PHE A 213 0.35 6.76 8.98
N ILE A 214 0.57 6.01 7.90
CA ILE A 214 -0.14 6.18 6.64
C ILE A 214 -1.47 5.43 6.72
N ARG A 215 -2.56 6.07 6.30
CA ARG A 215 -3.85 5.41 6.13
C ARG A 215 -4.22 5.44 4.66
N ILE A 216 -4.55 4.27 4.13
CA ILE A 216 -5.13 4.13 2.81
C ILE A 216 -6.64 3.98 3.02
N LEU A 217 -7.42 4.96 2.57
CA LEU A 217 -8.82 5.13 2.94
C LEU A 217 -9.72 5.26 1.72
N CYS A 218 -10.87 4.57 1.71
CA CYS A 218 -11.91 4.85 0.72
C CYS A 218 -12.57 6.22 0.94
N ASN A 219 -12.73 6.61 2.20
CA ASN A 219 -13.23 7.92 2.56
C ASN A 219 -12.09 8.95 2.64
N ALA A 220 -11.94 9.74 1.58
CA ALA A 220 -10.94 10.80 1.47
C ALA A 220 -11.43 12.18 1.97
N ASN A 221 -12.43 12.21 2.87
CA ASN A 221 -12.99 13.45 3.39
C ASN A 221 -12.08 14.10 4.44
N ILE A 222 -11.53 15.28 4.12
CA ILE A 222 -10.66 16.06 5.01
C ILE A 222 -11.38 16.46 6.29
N SER A 223 -12.69 16.73 6.23
CA SER A 223 -13.49 17.10 7.40
C SER A 223 -13.71 15.95 8.38
N GLU A 224 -13.54 14.71 7.92
CA GLU A 224 -13.61 13.48 8.74
C GLU A 224 -12.22 12.96 9.11
N GLY A 225 -11.19 13.78 8.93
CA GLY A 225 -9.84 13.53 9.41
C GLY A 225 -8.88 12.99 8.36
N PHE A 226 -9.25 12.85 7.09
CA PHE A 226 -8.30 12.52 6.01
C PHE A 226 -7.21 13.59 5.89
N ARG A 227 -5.95 13.17 5.77
CA ARG A 227 -4.77 14.06 5.70
C ARG A 227 -4.07 13.90 4.36
N PRO A 228 -4.32 14.77 3.36
CA PRO A 228 -3.77 14.62 2.00
C PRO A 228 -2.24 14.58 1.90
N LYS A 229 -1.52 15.07 2.92
CA LYS A 229 -0.05 15.04 2.97
C LYS A 229 0.52 13.68 3.39
N ARG A 230 -0.31 12.76 3.86
CA ARG A 230 0.10 11.52 4.52
C ARG A 230 -0.74 10.31 4.09
N ASP A 231 -2.06 10.48 4.07
CA ASP A 231 -3.01 9.43 3.72
C ASP A 231 -3.16 9.31 2.20
N VAL A 232 -3.61 8.13 1.76
CA VAL A 232 -3.77 7.79 0.34
C VAL A 232 -5.24 7.46 0.08
N PRO A 233 -5.90 8.06 -0.91
CA PRO A 233 -7.24 7.66 -1.29
C PRO A 233 -7.18 6.37 -2.12
N ILE A 234 -8.12 5.46 -1.88
CA ILE A 234 -8.37 4.29 -2.74
C ILE A 234 -9.84 4.33 -3.18
N PRO A 235 -10.20 4.00 -4.43
CA PRO A 235 -11.60 4.00 -4.83
C PRO A 235 -12.40 2.93 -4.08
N GLU A 236 -13.58 3.32 -3.60
CA GLU A 236 -14.60 2.35 -3.19
C GLU A 236 -15.13 1.65 -4.45
N ILE A 237 -15.03 0.32 -4.48
CA ILE A 237 -15.54 -0.49 -5.58
C ILE A 237 -16.57 -1.45 -5.01
N PHE A 238 -17.82 -1.32 -5.45
CA PHE A 238 -18.87 -2.25 -5.07
C PHE A 238 -18.70 -3.57 -5.83
N ILE A 239 -18.45 -4.65 -5.10
CA ILE A 239 -18.31 -5.98 -5.68
C ILE A 239 -19.51 -6.83 -5.30
N ASN A 240 -20.22 -7.35 -6.29
CA ASN A 240 -21.35 -8.24 -6.08
C ASN A 240 -20.91 -9.60 -5.53
N PHE A 241 -21.83 -10.32 -4.88
CA PHE A 241 -21.61 -11.70 -4.45
C PHE A 241 -21.30 -12.68 -5.61
N GLU A 242 -21.63 -12.28 -6.85
CA GLU A 242 -21.30 -13.01 -8.08
C GLU A 242 -19.81 -12.89 -8.47
N GLY A 243 -19.05 -11.99 -7.84
CA GLY A 243 -17.62 -11.80 -8.06
C GLY A 243 -17.24 -10.55 -8.86
N LEU A 244 -15.96 -10.45 -9.20
CA LEU A 244 -15.37 -9.35 -9.96
C LEU A 244 -15.92 -9.35 -11.40
N ARG A 245 -16.45 -8.20 -11.82
CA ARG A 245 -16.85 -7.96 -13.22
C ARG A 245 -15.64 -7.47 -14.03
N PRO A 246 -15.62 -7.69 -15.35
CA PRO A 246 -14.59 -7.12 -16.21
C PRO A 246 -14.48 -5.59 -16.02
N PRO A 247 -13.27 -5.01 -16.09
CA PRO A 247 -13.11 -3.57 -15.97
C PRO A 247 -13.95 -2.85 -17.03
N ASN A 248 -14.79 -1.90 -16.59
CA ASN A 248 -15.44 -0.98 -17.50
C ASN A 248 -14.55 0.26 -17.65
N PHE A 249 -13.84 0.35 -18.79
CA PHE A 249 -12.96 1.48 -19.08
C PHE A 249 -13.71 2.79 -19.37
N GLY A 250 -15.05 2.72 -19.45
CA GLY A 250 -15.90 3.86 -19.77
C GLY A 250 -15.60 4.45 -21.15
N GLN A 251 -16.13 5.65 -21.38
CA GLN A 251 -15.80 6.43 -22.58
C GLN A 251 -14.56 7.30 -22.34
N GLY A 252 -13.80 7.57 -23.40
CA GLY A 252 -12.68 8.52 -23.35
C GLY A 252 -13.17 9.94 -23.04
N PRO A 253 -12.33 10.84 -22.48
CA PRO A 253 -12.76 12.16 -21.99
C PRO A 253 -13.58 12.99 -22.99
N ASN A 254 -13.25 12.92 -24.28
CA ASN A 254 -13.94 13.67 -25.34
C ASN A 254 -15.33 13.12 -25.72
N ASN A 255 -15.64 11.88 -25.31
CA ASN A 255 -16.89 11.20 -25.64
C ASN A 255 -17.83 11.10 -24.42
N ARG A 256 -17.39 11.54 -23.23
CA ARG A 256 -18.21 11.51 -22.02
C ARG A 256 -19.25 12.63 -22.09
N SER A 257 -20.53 12.26 -22.20
CA SER A 257 -21.66 13.20 -22.14
C SER A 257 -22.25 13.39 -20.74
N ILE A 258 -21.89 12.52 -19.79
CA ILE A 258 -22.35 12.59 -18.40
C ILE A 258 -21.40 13.49 -17.61
N LEU A 259 -21.92 14.59 -17.09
CA LEU A 259 -21.21 15.53 -16.22
C LEU A 259 -21.09 14.98 -14.79
N ALA A 260 -22.17 14.41 -14.26
CA ALA A 260 -22.21 13.88 -12.89
C ALA A 260 -23.07 12.61 -12.81
N PHE A 261 -22.68 11.70 -11.92
CA PHE A 261 -23.39 10.45 -11.67
C PHE A 261 -23.58 10.24 -10.17
N PHE A 262 -24.76 9.81 -9.76
CA PHE A 262 -25.05 9.36 -8.41
C PHE A 262 -25.89 8.08 -8.47
N GLU A 263 -25.54 7.09 -7.64
CA GLU A 263 -26.32 5.88 -7.44
C GLU A 263 -26.38 5.53 -5.96
N GLY A 264 -27.57 5.20 -5.45
CA GLY A 264 -27.71 4.73 -4.08
C GLY A 264 -29.13 4.75 -3.54
N ARG A 265 -29.29 4.38 -2.28
CA ARG A 265 -30.57 4.46 -1.55
C ARG A 265 -30.89 5.88 -1.13
N ALA A 266 -32.20 6.20 -1.03
CA ALA A 266 -32.74 7.39 -0.36
C ALA A 266 -32.45 7.38 1.15
N HIS A 267 -31.18 7.56 1.50
CA HIS A 267 -30.69 7.57 2.86
C HIS A 267 -30.19 8.95 3.26
N GLY A 268 -30.95 9.62 4.12
CA GLY A 268 -30.64 10.95 4.62
C GLY A 268 -31.18 12.08 3.73
N PHE A 269 -31.39 13.23 4.35
CA PHE A 269 -32.09 14.39 3.78
C PHE A 269 -31.47 14.91 2.47
N ILE A 270 -30.13 14.91 2.36
CA ILE A 270 -29.43 15.42 1.17
C ILE A 270 -29.76 14.55 -0.05
N ARG A 271 -29.84 13.22 0.11
CA ARG A 271 -30.13 12.31 -1.00
C ARG A 271 -31.57 12.47 -1.50
N GLU A 272 -32.51 12.73 -0.61
CA GLU A 272 -33.90 13.03 -1.00
C GLU A 272 -33.99 14.29 -1.87
N ILE A 273 -33.25 15.35 -1.50
CA ILE A 273 -33.13 16.57 -2.29
C ILE A 273 -32.51 16.24 -3.66
N LEU A 274 -31.41 15.49 -3.68
CA LEU A 274 -30.72 15.10 -4.91
C LEU A 274 -31.65 14.35 -5.86
N PHE A 275 -32.37 13.33 -5.37
CA PHE A 275 -33.36 12.60 -6.17
C PHE A 275 -34.47 13.51 -6.69
N LYS A 276 -35.01 14.38 -5.82
CA LYS A 276 -36.06 15.31 -6.21
C LYS A 276 -35.62 16.26 -7.32
N HIS A 277 -34.35 16.68 -7.34
CA HIS A 277 -33.88 17.67 -8.32
C HIS A 277 -33.42 17.06 -9.64
N TRP A 278 -32.72 15.91 -9.63
CA TRP A 278 -32.05 15.40 -10.84
C TRP A 278 -32.55 14.06 -11.35
N LYS A 279 -33.18 13.22 -10.52
CA LYS A 279 -33.64 11.89 -10.97
C LYS A 279 -34.60 12.03 -12.15
N ASN A 280 -34.22 11.45 -13.30
CA ASN A 280 -34.97 11.51 -14.56
C ASN A 280 -35.29 12.93 -15.05
N LYS A 281 -34.46 13.92 -14.70
CA LYS A 281 -34.69 15.34 -15.03
C LYS A 281 -33.58 16.00 -15.81
N ASP A 282 -32.40 15.39 -15.86
CA ASP A 282 -31.21 15.91 -16.52
C ASP A 282 -30.48 14.76 -17.22
N ASN A 283 -30.04 14.98 -18.46
CA ASN A 283 -29.35 13.98 -19.26
C ASN A 283 -27.82 14.02 -19.04
N GLU A 284 -27.30 15.13 -18.50
CA GLU A 284 -25.89 15.31 -18.14
C GLU A 284 -25.66 14.91 -16.67
N VAL A 285 -26.68 15.03 -15.81
CA VAL A 285 -26.63 14.61 -14.40
C VAL A 285 -27.51 13.37 -14.19
N VAL A 286 -26.88 12.21 -14.24
CA VAL A 286 -27.56 10.91 -14.12
C VAL A 286 -27.66 10.52 -12.64
N VAL A 287 -28.88 10.19 -12.21
CA VAL A 287 -29.18 9.83 -10.82
C VAL A 287 -30.03 8.57 -10.81
N GLU A 288 -29.46 7.49 -10.26
CA GLU A 288 -30.09 6.17 -10.13
C GLU A 288 -30.41 5.86 -8.66
N GLU A 289 -31.54 5.22 -8.42
CA GLU A 289 -31.95 4.77 -7.08
C GLU A 289 -31.86 3.24 -7.00
N HIS A 290 -31.30 2.74 -5.91
CA HIS A 290 -31.07 1.32 -5.62
C HIS A 290 -31.70 0.90 -4.29
#